data_AF-A0A7W7IWY3-F1
#
_entry.id   AF-A0A7W7IWY3-F1
#
_cell.length_a   1.000
_cell.length_b   1.000
_cell.length_c   1.000
_cell.angle_alpha   90.00
_cell.angle_beta   90.00
_cell.angle_gamma   90.00
#
_symmetry.space_group_name_H-M   'P 1'
#
loop_
_entity.id
_entity.type
_entity.pdbx_description
1 polymer ?
#
loop_
_entity_poly.entity_id
_entity_poly.type
_entity_poly.pdbx_seq_one_letter_code
_entity_poly.pdbx_strand_id
1 'polypeptide(L)'
;MNYEDIKRHFETNPPPKEVKWTEWAYISDTQVFLKSCYTTIRNYNGPMDRCPAWWHLRDFYILLKKTQQSAAPSEIQIGEPSPQQHPAGENAPGETAAAENREQLEAEI
;
A
#
# COMPACT_ATOMS: atom_id res chain seq x y z
N MET A 1 -14.55 10.90 -1.47
CA MET A 1 -14.71 9.58 -2.08
C MET A 1 -14.60 8.56 -0.96
N ASN A 2 -15.66 7.81 -0.68
CA ASN A 2 -15.68 6.80 0.38
C ASN A 2 -15.47 5.40 -0.20
N TYR A 3 -15.07 4.42 0.62
CA TYR A 3 -14.89 3.03 0.16
C TYR A 3 -16.20 2.36 -0.23
N GLU A 4 -17.31 2.79 0.37
CA GLU A 4 -18.65 2.29 0.04
C GLU A 4 -19.09 2.73 -1.37
N ASP A 5 -18.77 3.96 -1.77
CA ASP A 5 -19.03 4.44 -3.13
C ASP A 5 -18.26 3.61 -4.18
N ILE A 6 -16.99 3.33 -3.88
CA ILE A 6 -16.12 2.51 -4.74
C ILE A 6 -16.67 1.08 -4.83
N LYS A 7 -17.09 0.51 -3.69
CA LYS A 7 -17.71 -0.81 -3.65
C LYS A 7 -18.95 -0.88 -4.53
N ARG A 8 -19.87 0.07 -4.38
CA ARG A 8 -21.10 0.12 -5.17
C ARG A 8 -20.83 0.28 -6.67
N HIS A 9 -19.78 1.02 -7.02
CA HIS A 9 -19.35 1.16 -8.42
C HIS A 9 -18.91 -0.18 -9.00
N PHE A 10 -18.07 -0.94 -8.30
CA PHE A 10 -17.61 -2.26 -8.76
C PHE A 10 -18.69 -3.34 -8.71
N GLU A 11 -19.70 -3.21 -7.84
CA GLU A 11 -20.89 -4.07 -7.87
C GLU A 11 -21.75 -3.84 -9.12
N THR A 12 -21.82 -2.60 -9.61
CA THR A 12 -22.61 -2.24 -10.80
C THR A 12 -21.83 -2.45 -12.10
N ASN A 13 -20.52 -2.17 -12.07
CA ASN A 13 -19.61 -2.31 -13.19
C ASN A 13 -18.46 -3.24 -12.75
N PRO A 14 -18.63 -4.56 -12.90
CA PRO A 14 -17.63 -5.51 -12.44
C PRO A 14 -16.31 -5.26 -13.19
N PRO A 15 -15.19 -5.07 -12.47
CA PRO A 15 -13.90 -4.89 -13.11
C PRO A 15 -13.47 -6.19 -13.82
N PRO A 16 -12.56 -6.09 -14.80
CA PRO A 16 -11.97 -7.27 -15.43
C PRO A 16 -11.37 -8.20 -14.38
N LYS A 17 -11.43 -9.51 -14.64
CA LYS A 17 -10.89 -10.53 -13.72
C LYS A 17 -9.41 -10.28 -13.44
N GLU A 18 -8.68 -9.92 -14.49
CA GLU A 18 -7.24 -9.73 -14.50
C GLU A 18 -6.92 -8.28 -14.88
N VAL A 19 -6.13 -7.60 -14.05
CA VAL A 19 -5.75 -6.20 -14.27
C VAL A 19 -4.25 -6.06 -14.07
N LYS A 20 -3.56 -5.64 -15.13
CA LYS A 20 -2.17 -5.20 -15.04
C LYS A 20 -2.14 -3.81 -14.40
N TRP A 21 -1.69 -3.73 -13.15
CA TRP A 21 -1.63 -2.47 -12.38
C TRP A 21 -0.37 -1.69 -12.76
N THR A 22 0.79 -2.34 -12.74
CA THR A 22 2.06 -1.79 -13.21
C THR A 22 2.82 -2.85 -14.02
N GLU A 23 4.03 -2.53 -14.50
CA GLU A 23 4.86 -3.50 -15.23
C GLU A 23 5.29 -4.68 -14.35
N TRP A 24 5.39 -4.47 -13.04
CA TRP A 24 5.79 -5.48 -12.05
C TRP A 24 4.64 -5.94 -11.14
N ALA A 25 3.49 -5.26 -11.13
CA ALA A 25 2.34 -5.63 -10.32
C ALA A 25 1.15 -6.05 -11.20
N TYR A 26 0.74 -7.30 -11.01
CA TYR A 26 -0.38 -7.91 -11.70
C TYR A 26 -1.42 -8.39 -10.69
N ILE A 27 -2.67 -7.99 -10.90
CA ILE A 27 -3.80 -8.52 -10.15
C ILE A 27 -4.40 -9.64 -11.00
N SER A 28 -4.22 -10.87 -10.53
CA SER A 28 -4.74 -12.08 -11.16
C SER A 28 -6.23 -12.30 -10.89
N ASP A 29 -6.73 -11.85 -9.75
CA ASP A 29 -8.16 -11.86 -9.45
C ASP A 29 -8.57 -10.58 -8.72
N THR A 30 -9.22 -9.68 -9.46
CA THR A 30 -9.67 -8.40 -8.93
C THR A 30 -10.72 -8.57 -7.84
N GLN A 31 -11.56 -9.60 -7.88
CA GLN A 31 -12.59 -9.82 -6.84
C GLN A 31 -11.94 -10.22 -5.52
N VAL A 32 -10.91 -11.07 -5.55
CA VAL A 32 -10.14 -11.45 -4.36
C VAL A 32 -9.41 -10.24 -3.78
N PHE A 33 -8.76 -9.42 -4.63
CA PHE A 33 -8.11 -8.19 -4.21
C PHE A 33 -9.09 -7.22 -3.52
N LEU A 34 -10.23 -6.95 -4.16
CA LEU A 34 -11.27 -6.08 -3.62
C LEU A 34 -11.82 -6.61 -2.29
N LYS A 35 -12.12 -7.91 -2.21
CA LYS A 35 -12.60 -8.56 -0.98
C LYS A 35 -11.60 -8.42 0.17
N SER A 36 -10.31 -8.61 -0.12
CA SER A 36 -9.23 -8.42 0.87
C SER A 36 -9.19 -6.97 1.36
N CYS A 37 -9.22 -5.99 0.44
CA CYS A 37 -9.23 -4.56 0.80
C CYS A 37 -10.43 -4.20 1.67
N TYR A 38 -11.65 -4.58 1.29
CA TYR A 38 -12.85 -4.27 2.07
C TYR A 38 -12.85 -4.94 3.44
N THR A 39 -12.34 -6.16 3.52
CA THR A 39 -12.23 -6.88 4.80
C THR A 39 -11.26 -6.15 5.73
N THR A 40 -10.08 -5.79 5.24
CA THR A 40 -9.08 -5.06 6.03
C THR A 40 -9.60 -3.69 6.48
N ILE A 41 -10.23 -2.94 5.58
CA ILE A 41 -10.85 -1.64 5.90
C ILE A 41 -11.90 -1.78 7.01
N ARG A 42 -12.79 -2.78 6.91
CA ARG A 42 -13.86 -3.00 7.88
C ARG A 42 -13.36 -3.37 9.28
N ASN A 43 -12.22 -4.07 9.35
CA ASN A 43 -11.62 -4.49 10.62
C ASN A 43 -10.61 -3.45 11.16
N TYR A 44 -10.32 -2.40 10.40
CA TYR A 44 -9.38 -1.36 10.80
C TYR A 44 -10.06 -0.37 11.76
N ASN A 45 -9.52 -0.25 12.98
CA ASN A 45 -10.07 0.60 14.04
C ASN A 45 -9.42 2.01 14.13
N GLY A 46 -8.71 2.44 13.08
CA GLY A 46 -8.00 3.73 13.05
C GLY A 46 -8.57 4.74 12.07
N PRO A 47 -7.98 5.94 11.96
CA PRO A 47 -8.37 6.94 10.99
C PRO A 47 -8.12 6.42 9.56
N MET A 48 -9.14 6.54 8.70
CA MET A 48 -9.12 5.98 7.35
C MET A 48 -7.95 6.48 6.48
N ASP A 49 -7.49 7.71 6.73
CA ASP A 49 -6.32 8.31 6.08
C ASP A 49 -5.02 7.50 6.29
N ARG A 50 -4.93 6.69 7.35
CA ARG A 50 -3.77 5.83 7.65
C ARG A 50 -3.98 4.37 7.28
N CYS A 51 -5.14 3.99 6.73
CA CYS A 51 -5.44 2.61 6.41
C CYS A 51 -4.78 2.23 5.06
N PRO A 52 -3.77 1.35 5.01
CA PRO A 52 -3.09 1.01 3.75
C PRO A 52 -4.02 0.35 2.74
N ALA A 53 -4.98 -0.45 3.20
CA ALA A 53 -6.00 -1.06 2.34
C ALA A 53 -6.90 -0.02 1.66
N TRP A 54 -7.17 1.11 2.32
CA TRP A 54 -7.90 2.23 1.72
C TRP A 54 -7.10 2.90 0.59
N TRP A 55 -5.80 3.12 0.81
CA TRP A 55 -4.92 3.68 -0.22
C TRP A 55 -4.86 2.80 -1.46
N HIS A 56 -4.65 1.48 -1.29
CA HIS A 56 -4.63 0.53 -2.40
C HIS A 56 -5.96 0.50 -3.16
N LEU A 57 -7.09 0.51 -2.44
CA LEU A 57 -8.42 0.54 -3.07
C LEU A 57 -8.65 1.82 -3.88
N ARG A 58 -8.26 2.97 -3.32
CA ARG A 58 -8.39 4.28 -3.97
C ARG A 58 -7.54 4.37 -5.24
N ASP A 59 -6.28 3.96 -5.16
CA ASP A 59 -5.35 4.00 -6.30
C ASP A 59 -5.83 3.09 -7.44
N PHE A 60 -6.23 1.86 -7.11
CA PHE A 60 -6.81 0.91 -8.07
C PHE A 60 -8.06 1.49 -8.76
N TYR A 61 -8.94 2.14 -8.01
CA TYR A 61 -10.14 2.77 -8.56
C TYR A 61 -9.82 3.93 -9.52
N ILE A 62 -8.85 4.77 -9.17
CA ILE A 62 -8.40 5.87 -10.04
C ILE A 62 -7.83 5.31 -11.34
N LEU A 63 -7.00 4.27 -11.25
CA LEU A 63 -6.45 3.60 -12.42
C LEU A 63 -7.56 3.06 -13.32
N LEU A 64 -8.51 2.30 -12.76
CA LEU A 64 -9.56 1.70 -13.56
C LEU A 64 -10.47 2.76 -14.21
N LYS A 65 -10.76 3.86 -13.52
CA LYS A 65 -11.51 4.97 -14.13
C LYS A 65 -10.78 5.61 -15.30
N LYS A 66 -9.47 5.77 -15.19
CA LYS A 66 -8.64 6.30 -16.29
C LYS A 66 -8.62 5.34 -17.47
N THR A 67 -8.48 4.04 -17.22
CA THR A 67 -8.53 3.01 -18.26
C THR A 67 -9.89 2.96 -18.96
N GLN A 68 -11.01 3.08 -18.23
CA GLN A 68 -12.35 3.08 -18.82
C GLN A 68 -12.68 4.36 -19.61
N GLN A 69 -12.14 5.51 -19.22
CA GLN A 69 -12.26 6.75 -20.01
C GLN A 69 -11.35 6.78 -21.22
N SER A 70 -10.24 6.05 -21.17
CA SER A 70 -9.21 6.03 -22.21
C SER A 70 -9.31 4.77 -23.07
N ALA A 71 -10.53 4.29 -23.38
CA ALA A 71 -10.76 3.11 -24.23
C ALA A 71 -10.36 3.32 -25.72
N ALA A 72 -9.18 3.91 -25.95
CA ALA A 72 -8.31 3.65 -27.09
C ALA A 72 -7.06 2.95 -26.51
N PRO A 73 -6.65 1.77 -27.04
CA PRO A 73 -5.64 0.93 -26.43
C PRO A 73 -4.29 1.64 -26.48
N SER A 74 -3.84 2.16 -25.35
CA SER A 74 -2.48 2.64 -25.20
C SER A 74 -2.05 2.26 -23.80
N GLU A 75 -1.13 1.30 -23.76
CA GLU A 75 -0.39 0.89 -22.57
C GLU A 75 0.20 2.12 -21.90
N ILE A 76 -0.18 2.41 -20.65
CA ILE A 76 0.43 3.52 -19.90
C ILE A 76 1.02 2.99 -18.59
N GLN A 77 2.35 3.10 -18.56
CA GLN A 77 3.27 2.97 -17.43
C GLN A 77 3.09 4.14 -16.42
N ILE A 78 3.81 4.05 -15.29
CA ILE A 78 4.02 5.05 -14.20
C ILE A 78 3.30 4.64 -12.90
N GLY A 79 3.94 4.51 -11.73
CA GLY A 79 5.33 4.72 -11.34
C GLY A 79 5.50 4.41 -9.84
N GLU A 80 6.68 3.89 -9.50
CA GLU A 80 7.36 3.84 -8.18
C GLU A 80 6.64 3.20 -6.95
N PRO A 81 7.08 2.01 -6.48
CA PRO A 81 6.67 1.49 -5.18
C PRO A 81 7.45 2.22 -4.06
N SER A 82 6.74 2.95 -3.20
CA SER A 82 7.27 3.37 -1.89
C SER A 82 7.71 2.13 -1.10
N PRO A 83 8.98 2.03 -0.64
CA PRO A 83 9.42 0.94 0.21
C PRO A 83 8.92 1.19 1.64
N GLN A 84 7.67 0.84 1.93
CA GLN A 84 7.18 0.77 3.30
C GLN A 84 7.54 -0.59 3.89
N GLN A 85 8.66 -0.56 4.60
CA GLN A 85 9.19 -1.63 5.44
C GLN A 85 8.10 -2.19 6.36
N HIS A 86 7.89 -3.50 6.31
CA HIS A 86 7.39 -4.23 7.46
C HIS A 86 8.42 -4.06 8.60
N PRO A 87 7.95 -4.01 9.85
CA PRO A 87 8.46 -5.00 10.77
C PRO A 87 7.33 -5.78 11.41
N ALA A 88 7.32 -7.08 11.11
CA ALA A 88 6.76 -8.08 11.99
C ALA A 88 7.46 -8.00 13.36
N GLY A 89 6.71 -8.31 14.41
CA GLY A 89 7.09 -8.07 15.78
C GLY A 89 8.29 -8.85 16.31
N GLU A 90 8.53 -8.57 17.59
CA GLU A 90 8.88 -9.50 18.67
C GLU A 90 10.22 -9.22 19.38
N ASN A 91 10.09 -9.04 20.71
CA ASN A 91 11.10 -9.04 21.79
C ASN A 91 11.79 -7.71 22.17
N ALA A 92 11.23 -7.05 23.18
CA ALA A 92 12.00 -6.58 24.35
C ALA A 92 12.27 -7.80 25.27
N PRO A 93 13.25 -7.82 26.22
CA PRO A 93 13.96 -6.69 26.82
C PRO A 93 15.50 -6.85 26.85
N GLY A 94 16.22 -5.75 27.08
CA GLY A 94 17.67 -5.78 27.26
C GLY A 94 18.22 -4.41 27.63
N GLU A 95 17.99 -4.00 28.88
CA GLU A 95 18.71 -2.90 29.53
C GLU A 95 20.22 -3.08 29.31
N THR A 96 20.82 -2.20 28.50
CA THR A 96 22.28 -2.09 28.36
C THR A 96 22.71 -0.81 29.04
N ALA A 97 23.25 -0.97 30.25
CA ALA A 97 23.89 0.08 31.00
C ALA A 97 25.28 0.40 30.40
N ALA A 98 25.68 1.65 30.61
CA ALA A 98 27.02 2.22 30.54
C ALA A 98 27.62 2.46 29.14
N ALA A 99 27.47 3.71 28.71
CA ALA A 99 28.38 4.40 27.81
C ALA A 99 29.73 4.63 28.51
N GLU A 100 30.83 4.19 27.91
CA GLU A 100 32.17 4.67 28.28
C GLU A 100 32.79 5.45 27.11
N ASN A 101 32.65 6.76 27.29
CA ASN A 101 33.48 7.88 26.88
C ASN A 101 34.81 7.53 26.17
N ARG A 102 34.88 7.77 24.85
CA ARG A 102 36.14 7.83 24.10
C ARG A 102 36.47 9.29 23.84
N GLU A 103 37.08 9.94 24.83
CA GLU A 103 37.70 11.25 24.67
C GLU A 103 39.11 11.08 24.10
N GLN A 104 39.37 11.85 23.04
CA GLN A 104 40.65 12.02 22.38
C GLN A 104 41.57 12.85 23.28
N LEU A 105 42.85 12.50 23.37
CA LEU A 105 43.90 13.51 23.60
C LEU A 105 45.19 13.10 22.90
N GLU A 106 45.51 13.86 21.86
CA GLU A 106 46.83 14.04 21.28
C GLU A 106 47.79 14.65 22.31
N ALA A 107 49.03 14.14 22.35
CA ALA A 107 50.29 14.66 22.93
C ALA A 107 51.05 13.45 23.48
N GLU A 108 52.33 13.19 23.25
CA GLU A 108 53.43 14.06 22.87
C GLU A 108 54.56 13.16 22.32
N ILE A 109 55.56 13.83 21.75
CA ILE A 109 56.80 13.38 21.09
C ILE A 109 57.55 12.24 21.81
#